data_AF-A0A3B9QHX0-F1
#
_entry.id   AF-A0A3B9QHX0-F1
#
_cell.length_a   1.000
_cell.length_b   1.000
_cell.length_c   1.000
_cell.angle_alpha   90.00
_cell.angle_beta   90.00
_cell.angle_gamma   90.00
#
_symmetry.space_group_name_H-M   'P 1'
#
loop_
_entity.id
_entity.type
_entity.pdbx_description
1 polymer ?
#
loop_
_entity_poly.entity_id
_entity_poly.type
_entity_poly.pdbx_seq_one_letter_code
_entity_poly.pdbx_strand_id
1 'polypeptide(L)'
;MKGSEVISVATRWEGTPEAMRAVEAGSRAAKAQHESWGAKNPRLMRPLTGTGGMEVALYVTDFDSMEDYGRFWDQVSSSDWFTQLQTDVAAAFP
;
A
#
# COMPACT_ATOMS: atom_id res chain seq x y z
N MET A 1 -20.78 20.83 6.37
CA MET A 1 -20.77 19.41 5.97
C MET A 1 -19.99 18.65 7.01
N LYS A 2 -20.60 17.68 7.71
CA LYS A 2 -19.80 16.67 8.44
C LYS A 2 -19.06 15.89 7.35
N GLY A 3 -17.73 15.93 7.34
CA GLY A 3 -16.96 15.05 6.47
C GLY A 3 -17.38 13.62 6.77
N SER A 4 -17.60 12.82 5.72
CA SER A 4 -17.71 11.36 5.91
C SER A 4 -16.47 10.93 6.69
N GLU A 5 -16.65 10.21 7.79
CA GLU A 5 -15.50 9.61 8.47
C GLU A 5 -14.84 8.66 7.45
N VAL A 6 -13.53 8.87 7.24
CA VAL A 6 -12.71 8.07 6.33
C VAL A 6 -11.61 7.45 7.16
N ILE A 7 -11.48 6.13 7.06
CA ILE A 7 -10.35 5.39 7.61
C ILE A 7 -9.26 5.34 6.54
N SER A 8 -8.10 5.94 6.82
CA SER A 8 -6.92 5.82 5.96
C SER A 8 -5.94 4.81 6.57
N VAL A 9 -5.57 3.80 5.81
CA VAL A 9 -4.55 2.82 6.17
C VAL A 9 -3.30 3.13 5.37
N ALA A 10 -2.18 3.36 6.07
CA ALA A 10 -0.90 3.67 5.46
C ALA A 10 0.10 2.54 5.74
N THR A 11 0.56 1.88 4.68
CA THR A 11 1.70 0.97 4.72
C THR A 11 2.97 1.76 4.44
N ARG A 12 3.88 1.76 5.40
CA ARG A 12 5.19 2.40 5.27
C ARG A 12 6.22 1.42 4.73
N TRP A 13 6.84 1.80 3.62
CA TRP A 13 7.94 1.08 2.99
C TRP A 13 9.25 1.82 3.24
N GLU A 14 10.29 1.08 3.61
CA GLU A 14 11.65 1.58 3.76
C GLU A 14 12.61 0.65 3.03
N GLY A 15 13.61 1.21 2.34
CA GLY A 15 14.59 0.41 1.60
C GLY A 15 15.49 1.27 0.71
N THR A 16 16.35 0.62 -0.06
CA THR A 16 17.24 1.33 -1.00
C THR A 16 16.44 2.11 -2.06
N PRO A 17 17.02 3.14 -2.68
CA PRO A 17 16.38 3.85 -3.79
C PRO A 17 15.90 2.92 -4.92
N GLU A 18 16.64 1.86 -5.22
CA GLU A 18 16.29 0.85 -6.22
C GLU A 18 15.06 0.04 -5.78
N ALA A 19 15.02 -0.40 -4.52
CA ALA A 19 13.85 -1.10 -3.96
C ALA A 19 12.60 -0.20 -3.98
N MET A 20 12.76 1.10 -3.75
CA MET A 20 11.64 2.05 -3.82
C MET A 20 11.06 2.21 -5.24
N ARG A 21 11.86 2.00 -6.29
CA ARG A 21 11.32 1.94 -7.66
C ARG A 21 10.46 0.69 -7.87
N ALA A 22 10.83 -0.44 -7.27
CA ALA A 22 10.00 -1.65 -7.29
C ALA A 22 8.69 -1.44 -6.52
N VAL A 23 8.74 -0.79 -5.36
CA VAL A 23 7.53 -0.39 -4.61
C VAL A 23 6.64 0.52 -5.45
N GLU A 24 7.21 1.47 -6.21
CA GLU A 24 6.42 2.33 -7.09
C GLU A 24 5.72 1.55 -8.21
N ALA A 25 6.47 0.69 -8.91
CA ALA A 25 5.90 -0.14 -9.98
C ALA A 25 4.82 -1.09 -9.45
N GLY A 26 5.09 -1.76 -8.33
CA GLY A 26 4.16 -2.68 -7.68
C GLY A 26 2.90 -1.98 -7.18
N SER A 27 3.03 -0.81 -6.55
CA SER A 27 1.88 -0.01 -6.09
C SER A 27 1.00 0.45 -7.24
N ARG A 28 1.60 0.82 -8.38
CA ARG A 28 0.86 1.21 -9.59
C ARG A 28 0.10 0.02 -10.19
N ALA A 29 0.73 -1.16 -10.22
CA ALA A 29 0.12 -2.38 -10.74
C ALA A 29 -1.01 -2.90 -9.84
N ALA A 30 -0.82 -2.84 -8.51
CA ALA A 30 -1.80 -3.31 -7.52
C ALA A 30 -3.06 -2.44 -7.43
N LYS A 31 -3.00 -1.19 -7.91
CA LYS A 31 -4.06 -0.19 -7.76
C LYS A 31 -5.44 -0.71 -8.15
N ALA A 32 -5.59 -1.21 -9.39
CA ALA A 32 -6.88 -1.66 -9.91
C ALA A 32 -7.43 -2.87 -9.14
N GLN A 33 -6.55 -3.78 -8.74
CA GLN A 33 -6.93 -4.94 -7.95
C GLN A 33 -7.40 -4.52 -6.55
N HIS A 34 -6.69 -3.61 -5.90
CA HIS A 34 -7.08 -3.11 -4.58
C HIS A 34 -8.40 -2.33 -4.64
N GLU A 35 -8.64 -1.55 -5.69
CA GLU A 35 -9.93 -0.89 -5.94
C GLU A 35 -11.05 -1.94 -6.11
N SER A 36 -10.79 -3.04 -6.81
CA SER A 36 -11.75 -4.14 -6.95
C SER A 36 -12.06 -4.86 -5.63
N TRP A 37 -11.14 -4.80 -4.67
CA TRP A 37 -11.32 -5.32 -3.30
C TRP A 37 -11.93 -4.31 -2.33
N GLY A 38 -12.32 -3.13 -2.82
CA GLY A 38 -13.03 -2.12 -2.03
C GLY A 38 -12.16 -1.01 -1.44
N ALA A 39 -10.84 -0.99 -1.71
CA ALA A 39 -10.02 0.15 -1.34
C ALA A 39 -10.40 1.40 -2.15
N LYS A 40 -10.49 2.54 -1.47
CA LYS A 40 -10.69 3.85 -2.12
C LYS A 40 -9.39 4.60 -2.19
N ASN A 41 -9.22 5.37 -3.27
CA ASN A 41 -8.07 6.27 -3.46
C ASN A 41 -6.68 5.63 -3.16
N PRO A 42 -6.38 4.42 -3.68
CA PRO A 42 -5.05 3.84 -3.54
C PRO A 42 -4.02 4.74 -4.19
N ARG A 43 -3.01 5.13 -3.40
CA ARG A 43 -1.98 6.07 -3.83
C ARG A 43 -0.66 5.79 -3.13
N LEU A 44 0.42 5.95 -3.88
CA LEU A 44 1.75 6.02 -3.32
C LEU A 44 2.14 7.48 -3.09
N MET A 45 2.58 7.78 -1.88
CA MET A 45 3.08 9.08 -1.49
C MET A 45 4.58 8.99 -1.21
N ARG A 46 5.31 10.00 -1.69
CA ARG A 46 6.75 10.16 -1.44
C ARG A 46 6.95 11.34 -0.49
N PRO A 47 7.76 11.20 0.56
CA PRO A 47 8.06 12.32 1.44
C PRO A 47 8.85 13.38 0.66
N LEU A 48 8.32 14.60 0.59
CA LEU A 48 9.00 15.75 -0.02
C LEU A 48 10.07 16.33 0.93
N THR A 49 9.84 16.23 2.24
CA THR A 49 10.70 16.77 3.30
C THR A 49 10.70 15.81 4.50
N GLY A 50 11.73 15.89 5.36
CA GLY A 50 11.87 15.02 6.54
C GLY A 50 12.87 13.88 6.34
N THR A 51 12.99 12.99 7.33
CA THR A 51 13.90 11.84 7.31
C THR A 51 13.39 10.73 6.37
N GLY A 52 14.30 10.16 5.58
CA GLY A 52 14.03 9.02 4.70
C GLY A 52 13.96 9.32 3.20
N GLY A 53 13.91 10.60 2.77
CA GLY A 53 14.11 11.02 1.37
C GLY A 53 13.62 10.05 0.28
N MET A 54 14.55 9.58 -0.56
CA MET A 54 14.26 8.62 -1.64
C MET A 54 14.11 7.15 -1.18
N GLU A 55 14.31 6.87 0.10
CA GLU A 55 14.34 5.53 0.69
C GLU A 55 13.01 5.15 1.37
N VAL A 56 12.05 6.08 1.41
CA VAL A 56 10.75 5.89 2.09
C VAL A 56 9.58 6.14 1.16
N ALA A 57 8.57 5.27 1.19
CA ALA A 57 7.29 5.50 0.53
C ALA A 57 6.11 5.13 1.46
N LEU A 58 4.98 5.78 1.27
CA LEU A 58 3.73 5.48 1.97
C LEU A 58 2.69 5.05 0.94
N TYR A 59 2.26 3.80 0.99
CA TYR A 59 1.11 3.37 0.22
C TYR A 59 -0.15 3.52 1.08
N VAL A 60 -1.11 4.30 0.60
CA VAL A 60 -2.31 4.67 1.37
C VAL A 60 -3.56 4.21 0.64
N THR A 61 -4.45 3.57 1.38
CA THR A 61 -5.81 3.20 0.97
C THR A 61 -6.82 3.76 1.95
N ASP A 62 -7.98 4.18 1.43
CA ASP A 62 -9.06 4.78 2.21
C ASP A 62 -10.29 3.84 2.24
N PHE A 63 -11.02 3.84 3.35
CA PHE A 63 -12.21 3.01 3.57
C PHE A 63 -13.29 3.81 4.32
N ASP A 64 -14.55 3.40 4.17
CA ASP A 64 -15.67 4.03 4.90
C ASP A 64 -15.76 3.54 6.35
N SER A 65 -15.17 2.39 6.65
CA SER A 65 -15.21 1.77 7.97
C SER A 65 -14.04 0.81 8.19
N MET A 66 -13.80 0.45 9.46
CA MET A 66 -12.87 -0.62 9.80
C MET A 66 -13.36 -2.00 9.34
N GLU A 67 -14.67 -2.20 9.19
CA GLU A 67 -15.24 -3.44 8.67
C GLU A 67 -14.91 -3.62 7.18
N ASP A 68 -15.03 -2.54 6.39
CA ASP A 68 -14.66 -2.57 4.98
C ASP A 68 -13.15 -2.79 4.80
N TYR A 69 -12.32 -2.19 5.65
CA TYR A 69 -10.90 -2.51 5.70
C TYR A 69 -10.65 -3.99 6.02
N GLY A 70 -11.39 -4.57 6.98
CA GLY A 70 -11.28 -5.98 7.32
C GLY A 70 -11.57 -6.89 6.12
N ARG A 71 -12.66 -6.64 5.40
CA ARG A 71 -13.00 -7.39 4.17
C ARG A 71 -11.93 -7.24 3.08
N PHE A 72 -11.39 -6.04 2.91
CA PHE A 72 -10.27 -5.81 2.00
C PHE A 72 -9.05 -6.63 2.42
N TRP A 73 -8.71 -6.64 3.71
CA TRP A 73 -7.56 -7.40 4.21
C TRP A 73 -7.73 -8.92 4.07
N ASP A 74 -8.95 -9.43 4.22
CA ASP A 74 -9.26 -10.84 3.95
C ASP A 74 -8.98 -11.21 2.47
N GLN A 75 -9.30 -10.32 1.53
CA GLN A 75 -8.96 -10.49 0.11
C GLN A 75 -7.45 -10.43 -0.12
N VAL A 76 -6.77 -9.44 0.48
CA VAL A 76 -5.31 -9.30 0.37
C VAL A 76 -4.61 -10.55 0.87
N SER A 77 -4.86 -10.95 2.12
CA SER A 77 -4.14 -12.03 2.79
C SER A 77 -4.36 -13.42 2.16
N SER A 78 -5.46 -13.60 1.41
CA SER A 78 -5.76 -14.84 0.68
C SER A 78 -5.32 -14.81 -0.80
N SER A 79 -4.76 -13.69 -1.28
CA SER A 79 -4.42 -13.52 -2.70
C SER A 79 -3.03 -14.06 -3.07
N ASP A 80 -2.92 -14.55 -4.31
CA ASP A 80 -1.63 -14.86 -4.93
C ASP A 80 -0.72 -13.63 -4.99
N TRP A 81 -1.31 -12.44 -5.16
CA TRP A 81 -0.59 -11.17 -5.12
C TRP A 81 0.19 -10.98 -3.82
N PHE A 82 -0.44 -11.25 -2.67
CA PHE A 82 0.19 -11.07 -1.36
C PHE A 82 1.28 -12.13 -1.11
N THR A 83 1.04 -13.36 -1.56
CA THR A 83 2.06 -14.42 -1.54
C THR A 83 3.30 -14.03 -2.36
N GLN A 84 3.09 -13.46 -3.56
CA GLN A 84 4.18 -12.97 -4.39
C GLN A 84 4.90 -11.78 -3.75
N LEU A 85 4.17 -10.82 -3.18
CA LEU A 85 4.74 -9.69 -2.47
C LEU A 85 5.67 -10.15 -1.34
N GLN A 86 5.24 -11.13 -0.53
CA GLN A 86 6.06 -11.68 0.55
C GLN A 86 7.36 -12.31 0.02
N THR A 87 7.27 -13.02 -1.11
CA THR A 87 8.44 -13.60 -1.80
C THR A 87 9.41 -12.52 -2.27
N ASP A 88 8.90 -11.48 -2.91
CA ASP A 88 9.70 -10.38 -3.46
C ASP A 88 10.38 -9.57 -2.33
N VAL A 89 9.68 -9.33 -1.22
CA VAL A 89 10.23 -8.64 -0.05
C VAL A 89 11.33 -9.48 0.61
N ALA A 90 11.11 -10.79 0.78
CA ALA A 90 12.11 -11.68 1.37
C ALA A 90 13.39 -11.76 0.51
N ALA A 91 13.25 -11.77 -0.82
CA ALA A 91 14.40 -11.74 -1.72
C ALA A 91 15.20 -10.43 -1.66
N ALA A 92 14.53 -9.31 -1.35
CA ALA A 92 15.16 -7.99 -1.23
C ALA A 92 15.85 -7.75 0.13
N PHE A 93 15.53 -8.55 1.15
CA PHE A 93 16.10 -8.48 2.51
C PHE A 93 16.49 -9.89 3.01
N PRO A 94 17.64 -10.44 2.56
CA PRO A 94 18.11 -11.76 2.97
C PRO A 94 18.54 -11.83 4.44
#